data_AF-A0A8S3A2R7-F1
#
_entry.id   AF-A0A8S3A2R7-F1
#
_cell.length_a   1.000
_cell.length_b   1.000
_cell.length_c   1.000
_cell.angle_alpha   90.00
_cell.angle_beta   90.00
_cell.angle_gamma   90.00
#
_symmetry.space_group_name_H-M   'P 1'
#
loop_
_entity.id
_entity.type
_entity.pdbx_description
1 polymer ?
#
loop_
_entity_poly.entity_id
_entity_poly.type
_entity_poly.pdbx_seq_one_letter_code
_entity_poly.pdbx_strand_id
1 'polypeptide(L)'
;ALSHIERIIKEKSQLFIKETPKRHRPPSWSEASLDVTVRWLLRQCGRIETESRRKCIELVCTFIPLLPGVRSIREYFDLKIKSDGNIYFIERFEGTASKEKKTRFKANLANQACLTDMNEQFSLPMIYQWLDTVIASLDCYTWVFSQGFLNPLILQENNKRSRLIESLSYFISKISMNTLHDIVTYFPSSNQSNVFTPNDVHQFDTAKCTVIVRLLNFITAIWTKYPQDTKRAIENSFYSNDLTKLILTCVFNPTQIGFDINNEEINKKLPERILSLLKSMTTHLPEQLLQPLRSNAVEMTKSDGIYNLKNELEMNPVRWPLTFTITRGLRLLHDVRLLTKPSQPEQYAKELWTTMLAKMITHGEDFDRANIVLTIDNQRGLQALFDYIIYLGIKPNEVLPYFFRSNRIHSDSGMATVGTYLLTLFKHQITNWLGTTPHFIINNIGEIKTVDECRLIVSFLTTVLDLCSRDKDIRQQYGRQFVDGIYTCWPLFVLLYRSTNIDDKLLILTLLTKTFIIDSRLLIAHEQFDHVSQMYLSLLIDKQLNLTFKTRLLDLLPFFASLDTDEDLSEDRRKKWSDDLCRTLHTFTAD
;
A
#
# COMPACT_ATOMS: atom_id res chain seq x y z
N ALA A 1 25.31 17.14 -18.74
CA ALA A 1 25.45 18.07 -19.88
C ALA A 1 24.25 19.01 -20.02
N LEU A 2 23.03 18.52 -20.29
CA LEU A 2 21.86 19.37 -20.52
C LEU A 2 21.53 20.32 -19.35
N SER A 3 21.65 19.88 -18.10
CA SER A 3 21.42 20.74 -16.93
C SER A 3 22.41 21.92 -16.85
N HIS A 4 23.63 21.76 -17.37
CA HIS A 4 24.60 22.85 -17.43
C HIS A 4 24.20 23.89 -18.48
N ILE A 5 23.73 23.43 -19.65
CA ILE A 5 23.20 24.29 -20.72
C ILE A 5 21.96 25.05 -20.21
N GLU A 6 21.07 24.35 -19.52
CA GLU A 6 19.88 24.93 -18.89
C GLU A 6 20.24 26.10 -17.96
N ARG A 7 21.23 25.90 -17.07
CA ARG A 7 21.70 26.96 -16.16
C ARG A 7 22.22 28.18 -16.92
N ILE A 8 23.01 27.98 -17.97
CA ILE A 8 23.56 29.08 -18.78
C ILE A 8 22.44 29.86 -19.48
N ILE A 9 21.47 29.15 -20.09
CA ILE A 9 20.34 29.80 -20.77
C ILE A 9 19.48 30.58 -19.76
N LYS A 10 19.29 30.04 -18.56
CA LYS A 10 18.54 30.71 -17.49
C LYS A 10 19.23 32.01 -17.02
N GLU A 11 20.54 31.97 -16.79
CA GLU A 11 21.31 33.15 -16.34
C GLU A 11 21.50 34.20 -17.44
N LYS A 12 21.64 33.77 -18.70
CA LYS A 12 21.97 34.65 -19.84
C LYS A 12 20.85 34.75 -20.87
N SER A 13 19.60 34.58 -20.44
CA SER A 13 18.41 34.50 -21.32
C SER A 13 18.31 35.65 -22.32
N GLN A 14 18.62 36.88 -21.87
CA GLN A 14 18.59 38.09 -22.69
C GLN A 14 19.47 38.00 -23.96
N LEU A 15 20.57 37.25 -23.91
CA LEU A 15 21.43 37.04 -25.08
C LEU A 15 20.74 36.18 -26.14
N PHE A 16 19.82 35.30 -25.73
CA PHE A 16 19.21 34.29 -26.60
C PHE A 16 17.85 34.72 -27.17
N ILE A 17 17.29 35.85 -26.73
CA ILE A 17 15.99 36.34 -27.21
C ILE A 17 16.05 36.70 -28.71
N LYS A 18 17.09 37.41 -29.13
CA LYS A 18 17.27 37.83 -30.52
C LYS A 18 18.22 36.89 -31.26
N GLU A 19 17.99 36.76 -32.57
CA GLU A 19 18.92 36.09 -33.46
C GLU A 19 20.23 36.89 -33.58
N THR A 20 21.34 36.17 -33.77
CA THR A 20 22.65 36.78 -34.02
C THR A 20 23.35 35.98 -35.11
N PRO A 21 23.91 36.61 -36.16
CA PRO A 21 24.51 35.90 -37.29
C PRO A 21 25.74 35.06 -36.90
N LYS A 22 26.35 35.34 -35.74
CA LYS A 22 27.47 34.58 -35.18
C LYS A 22 27.05 33.26 -34.51
N ARG A 23 25.76 33.06 -34.22
CA ARG A 23 25.27 31.87 -33.52
C ARG A 23 25.02 30.75 -34.52
N HIS A 24 25.66 29.61 -34.32
CA HIS A 24 25.40 28.44 -35.15
C HIS A 24 23.95 27.98 -34.99
N ARG A 25 23.22 27.93 -36.11
CA ARG A 25 21.82 27.50 -36.15
C ARG A 25 21.74 25.97 -36.24
N PRO A 26 21.03 25.30 -35.31
CA PRO A 26 20.82 23.86 -35.41
C PRO A 26 20.09 23.46 -36.70
N PRO A 27 20.33 22.24 -37.23
CA PRO A 27 19.54 21.72 -38.36
C PRO A 27 18.06 21.70 -37.99
N SER A 28 17.18 22.05 -38.93
CA SER A 28 15.70 22.19 -38.78
C SER A 28 15.17 23.43 -38.06
N TRP A 29 16.04 24.32 -37.56
CA TRP A 29 15.60 25.59 -36.97
C TRP A 29 15.48 26.68 -38.03
N SER A 30 14.45 27.53 -37.92
CA SER A 30 14.31 28.71 -38.79
C SER A 30 15.32 29.79 -38.43
N GLU A 31 15.45 30.08 -37.14
CA GLU A 31 16.36 31.09 -36.57
C GLU A 31 16.98 30.55 -35.27
N ALA A 32 18.13 31.09 -34.88
CA ALA A 32 18.81 30.70 -33.65
C ALA A 32 18.33 31.51 -32.43
N SER A 33 17.03 31.45 -32.09
CA SER A 33 16.39 32.20 -30.99
C SER A 33 15.86 31.30 -29.87
N LEU A 34 15.62 31.88 -28.69
CA LEU A 34 15.03 31.18 -27.55
C LEU A 34 13.58 30.75 -27.84
N ASP A 35 12.81 31.56 -28.57
CA ASP A 35 11.45 31.20 -28.99
C ASP A 35 11.44 29.96 -29.90
N VAL A 36 12.33 29.91 -30.91
CA VAL A 36 12.48 28.71 -31.75
C VAL A 36 12.95 27.51 -30.94
N THR A 37 13.84 27.72 -29.98
CA THR A 37 14.27 26.66 -29.05
C THR A 37 13.08 26.06 -28.31
N VAL A 38 12.21 26.91 -27.73
CA VAL A 38 11.00 26.47 -27.02
C VAL A 38 10.04 25.75 -27.96
N ARG A 39 9.78 26.30 -29.15
CA ARG A 39 8.93 25.65 -30.16
C ARG A 39 9.46 24.29 -30.60
N TRP A 40 10.77 24.16 -30.75
CA TRP A 40 11.43 22.90 -31.09
C TRP A 40 11.34 21.89 -29.95
N LEU A 41 11.60 22.31 -28.70
CA LEU A 41 11.48 21.47 -27.51
C LEU A 41 10.05 20.97 -27.32
N LEU A 42 9.05 21.84 -27.47
CA LEU A 42 7.63 21.45 -27.45
C LEU A 42 7.30 20.39 -28.50
N ARG A 43 7.90 20.47 -29.69
CA ARG A 43 7.77 19.43 -30.71
C ARG A 43 8.47 18.12 -30.32
N GLN A 44 9.48 18.16 -29.46
CA GLN A 44 10.15 16.96 -28.96
C GLN A 44 9.44 16.34 -27.75
N CYS A 45 8.47 17.03 -27.13
CA CYS A 45 7.70 16.48 -26.02
C CYS A 45 6.93 15.21 -26.43
N GLY A 46 6.44 15.10 -27.66
CA GLY A 46 5.77 13.88 -28.15
C GLY A 46 6.70 12.73 -28.59
N ARG A 47 8.01 12.78 -28.27
CA ARG A 47 8.92 11.69 -28.64
C ARG A 47 8.66 10.41 -27.86
N ILE A 48 8.91 9.26 -28.49
CA ILE A 48 8.78 7.93 -27.86
C ILE A 48 9.80 7.72 -26.73
N GLU A 49 11.02 8.27 -26.84
CA GLU A 49 12.05 8.07 -25.82
C GLU A 49 11.74 8.84 -24.53
N THR A 50 11.35 8.09 -23.49
CA THR A 50 10.85 8.64 -22.21
C THR A 50 11.77 9.66 -21.55
N GLU A 51 13.07 9.39 -21.44
CA GLU A 51 14.02 10.30 -20.79
C GLU A 51 14.23 11.60 -21.59
N SER A 52 14.26 11.49 -22.92
CA SER A 52 14.34 12.65 -23.82
C SER A 52 13.09 13.52 -23.69
N ARG A 53 11.91 12.90 -23.71
CA ARG A 53 10.61 13.57 -23.51
C ARG A 53 10.54 14.28 -22.17
N ARG A 54 10.89 13.60 -21.07
CA ARG A 54 10.91 14.18 -19.72
C ARG A 54 11.81 15.40 -19.65
N LYS A 55 13.03 15.32 -20.17
CA LYS A 55 13.95 16.46 -20.15
C LYS A 55 13.47 17.60 -21.05
N CYS A 56 12.82 17.32 -22.17
CA CYS A 56 12.21 18.36 -23.00
C CYS A 56 11.09 19.10 -22.26
N ILE A 57 10.20 18.38 -21.57
CA ILE A 57 9.12 18.97 -20.75
C ILE A 57 9.71 19.88 -19.65
N GLU A 58 10.75 19.41 -18.96
CA GLU A 58 11.45 20.19 -17.94
C GLU A 58 12.02 21.49 -18.53
N LEU A 59 12.78 21.40 -19.62
CA LEU A 59 13.39 22.56 -20.28
C LEU A 59 12.34 23.54 -20.82
N VAL A 60 11.22 23.06 -21.35
CA VAL A 60 10.09 23.90 -21.78
C VAL A 60 9.54 24.71 -20.61
N CYS A 61 9.34 24.06 -19.46
CA CYS A 61 8.86 24.75 -18.26
C CYS A 61 9.85 25.81 -17.77
N THR A 62 11.15 25.54 -17.87
CA THR A 62 12.20 26.49 -17.49
C THR A 62 12.32 27.66 -18.47
N PHE A 63 12.16 27.43 -19.77
CA PHE A 63 12.48 28.44 -20.80
C PHE A 63 11.31 29.32 -21.22
N ILE A 64 10.06 28.85 -21.17
CA ILE A 64 8.90 29.70 -21.52
C ILE A 64 8.84 31.00 -20.71
N PRO A 65 9.02 31.00 -19.37
CA PRO A 65 8.99 32.22 -18.57
C PRO A 65 10.10 33.23 -18.90
N LEU A 66 11.11 32.83 -19.67
CA LEU A 66 12.22 33.69 -20.08
C LEU A 66 11.93 34.45 -21.39
N LEU A 67 10.82 34.13 -22.07
CA LEU A 67 10.44 34.78 -23.32
C LEU A 67 9.85 36.19 -23.07
N PRO A 68 10.12 37.16 -23.97
CA PRO A 68 9.60 38.51 -23.81
C PRO A 68 8.07 38.52 -23.95
N GLY A 69 7.38 39.23 -23.05
CA GLY A 69 5.93 39.39 -23.09
C GLY A 69 5.12 38.19 -22.61
N VAL A 70 5.77 37.16 -22.04
CA VAL A 70 5.13 35.98 -21.49
C VAL A 70 5.40 35.90 -19.99
N ARG A 71 4.36 35.93 -19.16
CA ARG A 71 4.48 35.89 -17.68
C ARG A 71 4.33 34.48 -17.12
N SER A 72 3.72 33.58 -17.88
CA SER A 72 3.49 32.20 -17.45
C SER A 72 3.44 31.23 -18.62
N ILE A 73 3.61 29.93 -18.32
CA ILE A 73 3.46 28.86 -19.31
C ILE A 73 2.05 28.85 -19.89
N ARG A 74 1.03 29.05 -19.05
CA ARG A 74 -0.37 29.11 -19.48
C ARG A 74 -0.61 30.24 -20.49
N GLU A 75 -0.08 31.43 -20.22
CA GLU A 75 -0.21 32.57 -21.14
C GLU A 75 0.44 32.28 -22.50
N TYR A 76 1.62 31.65 -22.51
CA TYR A 76 2.25 31.21 -23.77
C TYR A 76 1.37 30.21 -24.53
N PHE A 77 0.76 29.27 -23.82
CA PHE A 77 -0.10 28.26 -24.43
C PHE A 77 -1.37 28.89 -25.02
N ASP A 78 -2.00 29.82 -24.29
CA ASP A 78 -3.16 30.58 -24.77
C ASP A 78 -2.81 31.42 -26.01
N LEU A 79 -1.62 32.02 -26.06
CA LEU A 79 -1.14 32.74 -27.25
C LEU A 79 -0.97 31.80 -28.45
N LYS A 80 -0.43 30.60 -28.25
CA LYS A 80 -0.29 29.60 -29.33
C LYS A 80 -1.62 29.03 -29.79
N ILE A 81 -2.58 28.84 -28.89
CA ILE A 81 -3.95 28.46 -29.27
C ILE A 81 -4.57 29.57 -30.13
N LYS A 82 -4.43 30.83 -29.74
CA LYS A 82 -4.98 31.97 -30.51
C LYS A 82 -4.35 32.12 -31.89
N SER A 83 -3.05 31.85 -32.03
CA SER A 83 -2.34 32.03 -33.31
C SER A 83 -2.46 30.82 -34.24
N ASP A 84 -2.25 29.62 -33.70
CA ASP A 84 -2.03 28.40 -34.49
C ASP A 84 -3.17 27.39 -34.31
N GLY A 85 -4.14 27.69 -33.44
CA GLY A 85 -5.24 26.80 -33.07
C GLY A 85 -4.81 25.64 -32.17
N ASN A 86 -5.79 24.84 -31.76
CA ASN A 86 -5.58 23.66 -30.93
C ASN A 86 -4.72 22.58 -31.62
N ILE A 87 -4.79 22.51 -32.95
CA ILE A 87 -4.00 21.58 -33.77
C ILE A 87 -2.49 21.70 -33.52
N TYR A 88 -2.02 22.88 -33.11
CA TYR A 88 -0.62 23.12 -32.75
C TYR A 88 -0.12 22.12 -31.71
N PHE A 89 -0.90 21.88 -30.64
CA PHE A 89 -0.51 20.99 -29.56
C PHE A 89 -0.76 19.52 -29.92
N ILE A 90 -1.88 19.23 -30.58
CA ILE A 90 -2.22 17.87 -31.02
C ILE A 90 -1.10 17.30 -31.89
N GLU A 91 -0.66 18.03 -32.92
CA GLU A 91 0.42 17.57 -33.83
C GLU A 91 1.78 17.38 -33.14
N ARG A 92 2.00 18.03 -31.99
CA ARG A 92 3.25 17.93 -31.22
C ARG A 92 3.22 16.79 -30.21
N PHE A 93 2.04 16.44 -29.70
CA PHE A 93 1.87 15.36 -28.72
C PHE A 93 1.61 14.02 -29.40
N GLU A 94 0.81 14.01 -30.47
CA GLU A 94 0.41 12.80 -31.20
C GLU A 94 1.22 12.57 -32.47
N GLY A 95 2.00 13.56 -32.90
CA GLY A 95 2.77 13.58 -34.15
C GLY A 95 2.00 14.15 -35.34
N THR A 96 2.71 14.36 -36.45
CA THR A 96 2.15 14.98 -37.67
C THR A 96 1.74 13.92 -38.68
N ALA A 97 0.52 14.05 -39.22
CA ALA A 97 0.03 13.25 -40.33
C ALA A 97 0.67 13.67 -41.68
N SER A 98 1.99 13.56 -41.83
CA SER A 98 2.65 13.80 -43.11
C SER A 98 2.71 12.53 -43.95
N LYS A 99 2.31 12.63 -45.23
CA LYS A 99 2.46 11.59 -46.26
C LYS A 99 3.89 11.46 -46.81
N GLU A 100 4.79 12.35 -46.39
CA GLU A 100 6.18 12.31 -46.85
C GLU A 100 6.97 11.20 -46.15
N LYS A 101 7.44 10.22 -46.93
CA LYS A 101 8.32 9.11 -46.52
C LYS A 101 9.65 9.53 -45.85
N LYS A 102 9.86 10.83 -45.59
CA LYS A 102 11.09 11.44 -45.02
C LYS A 102 10.90 12.07 -43.64
N THR A 103 9.78 11.88 -42.95
CA THR A 103 9.73 12.20 -41.51
C THR A 103 10.44 11.12 -40.70
N ARG A 104 11.36 11.53 -39.80
CA ARG A 104 12.12 10.64 -38.90
C ARG A 104 11.25 9.75 -37.99
N PHE A 105 9.96 10.03 -37.89
CA PHE A 105 9.00 9.32 -37.03
C PHE A 105 8.03 8.53 -37.91
N LYS A 106 8.28 7.23 -38.09
CA LYS A 106 7.49 6.33 -38.96
C LYS A 106 6.14 5.92 -38.37
N ALA A 107 5.96 5.98 -37.06
CA ALA A 107 4.69 5.72 -36.38
C ALA A 107 4.30 6.92 -35.51
N ASN A 108 3.02 7.30 -35.56
CA ASN A 108 2.44 8.38 -34.77
C ASN A 108 0.92 8.17 -34.64
N LEU A 109 0.30 8.65 -33.56
CA LEU A 109 -1.14 8.42 -33.32
C LEU A 109 -2.02 9.13 -34.35
N ALA A 110 -1.57 10.27 -34.88
CA ALA A 110 -2.33 11.03 -35.86
C ALA A 110 -2.63 10.21 -37.14
N ASN A 111 -1.72 9.32 -37.53
CA ASN A 111 -1.88 8.42 -38.67
C ASN A 111 -2.40 7.02 -38.30
N GLN A 112 -2.05 6.52 -37.11
CA GLN A 112 -2.26 5.13 -36.70
C GLN A 112 -2.86 5.08 -35.30
N ALA A 113 -4.19 5.22 -35.23
CA ALA A 113 -4.90 5.22 -33.96
C ALA A 113 -4.93 3.80 -33.36
N CYS A 114 -5.11 2.78 -34.20
CA CYS A 114 -5.16 1.38 -33.82
C CYS A 114 -3.91 0.63 -34.31
N LEU A 115 -3.53 -0.43 -33.59
CA LEU A 115 -2.37 -1.25 -33.98
C LEU A 115 -2.58 -1.93 -35.34
N THR A 116 -3.82 -2.28 -35.67
CA THR A 116 -4.24 -2.85 -36.97
C THR A 116 -4.05 -1.89 -38.14
N ASP A 117 -3.87 -0.59 -37.88
CA ASP A 117 -3.63 0.41 -38.94
C ASP A 117 -2.16 0.42 -39.41
N MET A 118 -1.26 -0.25 -38.69
CA MET A 118 0.19 -0.17 -38.93
C MET A 118 0.68 -1.12 -40.01
N ASN A 119 0.17 -2.36 -40.06
CA ASN A 119 0.57 -3.40 -41.02
C ASN A 119 -0.41 -4.58 -41.03
N GLU A 120 -0.47 -5.34 -42.12
CA GLU A 120 -1.22 -6.60 -42.20
C GLU A 120 -0.52 -7.75 -41.45
N GLN A 121 0.81 -7.66 -41.29
CA GLN A 121 1.63 -8.66 -40.58
C GLN A 121 2.08 -8.14 -39.20
N PHE A 122 1.90 -8.97 -38.18
CA PHE A 122 2.36 -8.70 -36.82
C PHE A 122 3.90 -8.71 -36.71
N SER A 123 4.45 -7.79 -35.91
CA SER A 123 5.84 -7.86 -35.45
C SER A 123 6.01 -7.24 -34.06
N LEU A 124 6.99 -7.72 -33.27
CA LEU A 124 7.27 -7.18 -31.94
C LEU A 124 7.65 -5.69 -31.94
N PRO A 125 8.52 -5.19 -32.85
CA PRO A 125 8.85 -3.76 -32.87
C PRO A 125 7.64 -2.88 -33.13
N MET A 126 6.68 -3.36 -33.94
CA MET A 126 5.45 -2.62 -34.27
C MET A 126 4.60 -2.37 -33.01
N ILE A 127 4.35 -3.41 -32.21
CA ILE A 127 3.55 -3.26 -31.00
C ILE A 127 4.24 -2.39 -29.95
N TYR A 128 5.56 -2.55 -29.75
CA TYR A 128 6.30 -1.70 -28.81
C TYR A 128 6.30 -0.25 -29.24
N GLN A 129 6.54 0.02 -30.53
CA GLN A 129 6.53 1.39 -31.06
C GLN A 129 5.15 2.04 -30.92
N TRP A 130 4.07 1.29 -31.15
CA TRP A 130 2.71 1.80 -30.95
C TRP A 130 2.43 2.09 -29.46
N LEU A 131 2.75 1.16 -28.55
CA LEU A 131 2.61 1.37 -27.10
C LEU A 131 3.41 2.59 -26.62
N ASP A 132 4.66 2.75 -27.07
CA ASP A 132 5.50 3.90 -26.72
C ASP A 132 4.93 5.22 -27.23
N THR A 133 4.26 5.22 -28.39
CA THR A 133 3.60 6.41 -28.94
C THR A 133 2.37 6.78 -28.09
N VAL A 134 1.60 5.79 -27.63
CA VAL A 134 0.50 6.00 -26.68
C VAL A 134 1.02 6.54 -25.35
N ILE A 135 2.12 5.98 -24.81
CA ILE A 135 2.76 6.46 -23.58
C ILE A 135 3.22 7.92 -23.74
N ALA A 136 3.87 8.26 -24.86
CA ALA A 136 4.35 9.61 -25.11
C ALA A 136 3.22 10.64 -25.14
N SER A 137 2.11 10.28 -25.80
CA SER A 137 0.92 11.13 -25.88
C SER A 137 0.26 11.28 -24.50
N LEU A 138 0.06 10.17 -23.77
CA LEU A 138 -0.49 10.19 -22.41
C LEU A 138 0.35 11.04 -21.46
N ASP A 139 1.68 10.93 -21.49
CA ASP A 139 2.57 11.73 -20.64
C ASP A 139 2.41 13.23 -20.93
N CYS A 140 2.37 13.62 -22.21
CA CYS A 140 2.19 15.02 -22.61
C CYS A 140 0.85 15.57 -22.14
N TYR A 141 -0.24 14.87 -22.44
CA TYR A 141 -1.58 15.32 -22.07
C TYR A 141 -1.80 15.31 -20.55
N THR A 142 -1.30 14.29 -19.85
CA THR A 142 -1.36 14.24 -18.38
C THR A 142 -0.60 15.42 -17.77
N TRP A 143 0.57 15.77 -18.31
CA TRP A 143 1.34 16.93 -17.85
C TRP A 143 0.58 18.25 -18.05
N VAL A 144 0.16 18.57 -19.27
CA VAL A 144 -0.51 19.87 -19.55
C VAL A 144 -1.84 20.01 -18.82
N PHE A 145 -2.60 18.92 -18.66
CA PHE A 145 -3.87 18.96 -17.95
C PHE A 145 -3.67 19.04 -16.44
N SER A 146 -2.78 18.24 -15.86
CA SER A 146 -2.49 18.30 -14.41
C SER A 146 -1.96 19.66 -13.97
N GLN A 147 -1.11 20.31 -14.79
CA GLN A 147 -0.59 21.64 -14.51
C GLN A 147 -1.59 22.76 -14.85
N GLY A 148 -2.60 22.47 -15.66
CA GLY A 148 -3.63 23.43 -16.03
C GLY A 148 -3.20 24.41 -17.12
N PHE A 149 -2.29 23.95 -17.98
CA PHE A 149 -1.81 24.71 -19.13
C PHE A 149 -2.75 24.57 -20.33
N LEU A 150 -3.46 23.45 -20.44
CA LEU A 150 -4.50 23.20 -21.45
C LEU A 150 -5.78 22.68 -20.82
N ASN A 151 -6.88 22.81 -21.56
CA ASN A 151 -8.19 22.28 -21.21
C ASN A 151 -8.48 21.00 -22.04
N PRO A 152 -9.06 19.93 -21.46
CA PRO A 152 -9.41 18.70 -22.19
C PRO A 152 -10.31 18.88 -23.42
N LEU A 153 -11.07 19.99 -23.53
CA LEU A 153 -11.87 20.30 -24.72
C LEU A 153 -11.05 20.33 -26.02
N ILE A 154 -9.73 20.52 -25.93
CA ILE A 154 -8.80 20.42 -27.06
C ILE A 154 -8.92 19.09 -27.81
N LEU A 155 -9.33 18.01 -27.13
CA LEU A 155 -9.40 16.67 -27.71
C LEU A 155 -10.59 16.49 -28.69
N GLN A 156 -11.59 17.38 -28.69
CA GLN A 156 -12.85 17.20 -29.41
C GLN A 156 -13.06 18.06 -30.66
N GLU A 157 -12.16 19.00 -30.96
CA GLU A 157 -12.48 20.08 -31.91
C GLU A 157 -12.70 19.65 -33.37
N ASN A 158 -13.60 20.35 -34.06
CA ASN A 158 -14.26 19.94 -35.31
C ASN A 158 -13.36 19.82 -36.56
N ASN A 159 -12.15 20.40 -36.57
CA ASN A 159 -11.35 20.49 -37.81
C ASN A 159 -10.33 19.34 -37.98
N LYS A 160 -9.77 18.82 -36.88
CA LYS A 160 -8.93 17.61 -36.81
C LYS A 160 -8.99 17.10 -35.37
N ARG A 161 -9.70 16.00 -35.15
CA ARG A 161 -9.85 15.41 -33.81
C ARG A 161 -8.55 14.74 -33.36
N SER A 162 -8.27 14.86 -32.07
CA SER A 162 -7.27 14.02 -31.41
C SER A 162 -7.63 12.55 -31.61
N ARG A 163 -6.62 11.73 -31.92
CA ARG A 163 -6.78 10.27 -32.04
C ARG A 163 -6.54 9.56 -30.70
N LEU A 164 -6.15 10.28 -29.65
CA LEU A 164 -5.82 9.69 -28.35
C LEU A 164 -6.96 8.85 -27.79
N ILE A 165 -8.18 9.40 -27.70
CA ILE A 165 -9.32 8.70 -27.07
C ILE A 165 -9.68 7.43 -27.85
N GLU A 166 -9.57 7.47 -29.18
CA GLU A 166 -9.74 6.30 -30.05
C GLU A 166 -8.67 5.25 -29.79
N SER A 167 -7.39 5.63 -29.75
CA SER A 167 -6.28 4.74 -29.41
C SER A 167 -6.41 4.12 -28.02
N LEU A 168 -6.86 4.89 -27.03
CA LEU A 168 -7.09 4.39 -25.68
C LEU A 168 -8.27 3.42 -25.64
N SER A 169 -9.35 3.71 -26.37
CA SER A 169 -10.51 2.80 -26.47
C SER A 169 -10.12 1.47 -27.12
N TYR A 170 -9.28 1.52 -28.17
CA TYR A 170 -8.70 0.33 -28.78
C TYR A 170 -7.78 -0.42 -27.80
N PHE A 171 -6.89 0.28 -27.10
CA PHE A 171 -6.01 -0.33 -26.08
C PHE A 171 -6.82 -1.06 -25.02
N ILE A 172 -7.83 -0.41 -24.45
CA ILE A 172 -8.68 -0.95 -23.39
C ILE A 172 -9.38 -2.22 -23.89
N SER A 173 -10.01 -2.18 -25.07
CA SER A 173 -10.83 -3.29 -25.58
C SER A 173 -10.05 -4.45 -26.21
N LYS A 174 -8.88 -4.20 -26.80
CA LYS A 174 -8.14 -5.22 -27.59
C LYS A 174 -6.81 -5.64 -26.99
N ILE A 175 -6.17 -4.81 -26.16
CA ILE A 175 -4.79 -5.07 -25.71
C ILE A 175 -4.73 -5.30 -24.20
N SER A 176 -5.41 -4.47 -23.41
CA SER A 176 -5.17 -4.33 -21.97
C SER A 176 -5.30 -5.65 -21.19
N MET A 177 -6.29 -6.48 -21.54
CA MET A 177 -6.59 -7.75 -20.86
C MET A 177 -6.06 -8.98 -21.61
N ASN A 178 -5.39 -8.78 -22.75
CA ASN A 178 -5.00 -9.84 -23.65
C ASN A 178 -3.49 -10.12 -23.55
N THR A 179 -3.12 -11.37 -23.79
CA THR A 179 -1.73 -11.78 -23.89
C THR A 179 -1.14 -11.38 -25.23
N LEU A 180 0.19 -11.40 -25.32
CA LEU A 180 0.89 -11.19 -26.59
C LEU A 180 0.40 -12.16 -27.67
N HIS A 181 0.14 -13.43 -27.31
CA HIS A 181 -0.38 -14.44 -28.23
C HIS A 181 -1.78 -14.11 -28.74
N ASP A 182 -2.67 -13.62 -27.87
CA ASP A 182 -4.03 -13.23 -28.26
C ASP A 182 -4.00 -12.09 -29.28
N ILE A 183 -3.07 -11.13 -29.14
CA ILE A 183 -2.98 -9.98 -30.02
C ILE A 183 -2.53 -10.36 -31.44
N VAL A 184 -1.68 -11.39 -31.59
CA VAL A 184 -1.27 -11.90 -32.91
C VAL A 184 -2.48 -12.35 -33.73
N THR A 185 -3.51 -12.89 -33.07
CA THR A 185 -4.71 -13.40 -33.75
C THR A 185 -5.49 -12.32 -34.50
N TYR A 186 -5.26 -11.04 -34.19
CA TYR A 186 -5.86 -9.91 -34.91
C TYR A 186 -5.21 -9.63 -36.26
N PHE A 187 -4.10 -10.30 -36.58
CA PHE A 187 -3.36 -10.14 -37.83
C PHE A 187 -3.53 -11.41 -38.68
N PRO A 188 -4.50 -11.44 -39.61
CA PRO A 188 -4.83 -12.64 -40.39
C PRO A 188 -3.66 -13.13 -41.26
N SER A 189 -2.76 -12.22 -41.67
CA SER A 189 -1.59 -12.53 -42.48
C SER A 189 -0.36 -12.97 -41.67
N SER A 190 -0.50 -13.14 -40.34
CA SER A 190 0.59 -13.59 -39.47
C SER A 190 0.59 -15.12 -39.32
N ASN A 191 1.77 -15.74 -39.38
CA ASN A 191 1.88 -17.16 -39.11
C ASN A 191 1.50 -17.44 -37.65
N GLN A 192 0.53 -18.33 -37.42
CA GLN A 192 0.10 -18.77 -36.08
C GLN A 192 1.22 -19.46 -35.27
N SER A 193 2.37 -19.73 -35.89
CA SER A 193 3.56 -20.34 -35.28
C SER A 193 4.57 -19.34 -34.69
N ASN A 194 4.17 -18.09 -34.39
CA ASN A 194 5.04 -17.15 -33.71
C ASN A 194 5.38 -17.65 -32.29
N VAL A 195 6.57 -18.22 -32.15
CA VAL A 195 7.13 -18.61 -30.84
C VAL A 195 7.75 -17.37 -30.21
N PHE A 196 7.12 -16.86 -29.15
CA PHE A 196 7.66 -15.77 -28.35
C PHE A 196 8.52 -16.30 -27.21
N THR A 197 9.64 -15.62 -26.94
CA THR A 197 10.45 -15.96 -25.77
C THR A 197 9.77 -15.44 -24.50
N PRO A 198 10.04 -16.04 -23.33
CA PRO A 198 9.57 -15.50 -22.05
C PRO A 198 9.97 -14.02 -21.84
N ASN A 199 11.12 -13.62 -22.37
CA ASN A 199 11.57 -12.23 -22.33
C ASN A 199 10.69 -11.32 -23.20
N ASP A 200 10.25 -11.77 -24.38
CA ASP A 200 9.34 -10.98 -25.23
C ASP A 200 8.00 -10.74 -24.52
N VAL A 201 7.44 -11.79 -23.90
CA VAL A 201 6.20 -11.69 -23.13
C VAL A 201 6.37 -10.72 -21.95
N HIS A 202 7.47 -10.84 -21.20
CA HIS A 202 7.76 -9.96 -20.08
C HIS A 202 7.95 -8.49 -20.50
N GLN A 203 8.66 -8.23 -21.60
CA GLN A 203 8.83 -6.88 -22.15
C GLN A 203 7.51 -6.29 -22.60
N PHE A 204 6.67 -7.08 -23.27
CA PHE A 204 5.32 -6.69 -23.63
C PHE A 204 4.45 -6.35 -22.42
N ASP A 205 4.42 -7.22 -21.41
CA ASP A 205 3.64 -6.97 -20.20
C ASP A 205 4.13 -5.72 -19.45
N THR A 206 5.44 -5.48 -19.42
CA THR A 206 6.02 -4.24 -18.86
C THR A 206 5.54 -3.00 -19.61
N ALA A 207 5.56 -3.02 -20.95
CA ALA A 207 5.09 -1.90 -21.77
C ALA A 207 3.57 -1.70 -21.62
N LYS A 208 2.79 -2.78 -21.65
CA LYS A 208 1.33 -2.79 -21.45
C LYS A 208 0.95 -2.22 -20.08
N CYS A 209 1.59 -2.67 -19.01
CA CYS A 209 1.40 -2.17 -17.66
C CYS A 209 1.78 -0.68 -17.53
N THR A 210 2.81 -0.24 -18.25
CA THR A 210 3.19 1.18 -18.30
C THR A 210 2.07 2.02 -18.94
N VAL A 211 1.49 1.58 -20.06
CA VAL A 211 0.32 2.26 -20.66
C VAL A 211 -0.84 2.33 -19.67
N ILE A 212 -1.16 1.22 -18.98
CA ILE A 212 -2.23 1.20 -17.97
C ILE A 212 -1.98 2.24 -16.89
N VAL A 213 -0.79 2.26 -16.29
CA VAL A 213 -0.45 3.26 -15.25
C VAL A 213 -0.60 4.70 -15.78
N ARG A 214 -0.20 4.96 -17.02
CA ARG A 214 -0.35 6.29 -17.64
C ARG A 214 -1.81 6.63 -17.93
N LEU A 215 -2.61 5.67 -18.37
CA LEU A 215 -4.05 5.81 -18.57
C LEU A 215 -4.76 6.15 -17.25
N LEU A 216 -4.47 5.43 -16.16
CA LEU A 216 -5.07 5.70 -14.84
C LEU A 216 -4.72 7.12 -14.36
N ASN A 217 -3.46 7.54 -14.52
CA ASN A 217 -3.03 8.91 -14.17
C ASN A 217 -3.73 9.97 -15.02
N PHE A 218 -3.87 9.71 -16.33
CA PHE A 218 -4.54 10.60 -17.27
C PHE A 218 -6.01 10.82 -16.86
N ILE A 219 -6.76 9.73 -16.64
CA ILE A 219 -8.16 9.78 -16.19
C ILE A 219 -8.27 10.53 -14.86
N THR A 220 -7.36 10.26 -13.92
CA THR A 220 -7.32 10.97 -12.64
C THR A 220 -7.08 12.47 -12.82
N ALA A 221 -6.13 12.86 -13.68
CA ALA A 221 -5.75 14.26 -13.88
C ALA A 221 -6.90 15.09 -14.49
N ILE A 222 -7.59 14.55 -15.50
CA ILE A 222 -8.68 15.27 -16.18
C ILE A 222 -9.91 15.42 -15.27
N TRP A 223 -10.31 14.37 -14.53
CA TRP A 223 -11.49 14.44 -13.67
C TRP A 223 -11.26 15.28 -12.41
N THR A 224 -10.07 15.22 -11.83
CA THR A 224 -9.75 16.01 -10.64
C THR A 224 -9.69 17.51 -10.95
N LYS A 225 -9.20 17.89 -12.14
CA LYS A 225 -8.96 19.30 -12.48
C LYS A 225 -10.04 19.93 -13.35
N TYR A 226 -10.71 19.14 -14.20
CA TYR A 226 -11.61 19.62 -15.24
C TYR A 226 -12.92 18.81 -15.36
N PRO A 227 -13.66 18.52 -14.26
CA PRO A 227 -14.79 17.59 -14.30
C PRO A 227 -15.89 17.95 -15.31
N GLN A 228 -16.23 19.25 -15.43
CA GLN A 228 -17.28 19.70 -16.35
C GLN A 228 -16.83 19.66 -17.82
N ASP A 229 -15.59 20.06 -18.07
CA ASP A 229 -15.03 20.08 -19.42
C ASP A 229 -14.70 18.67 -19.90
N THR A 230 -14.25 17.78 -19.02
CA THR A 230 -14.04 16.35 -19.29
C THR A 230 -15.33 15.67 -19.70
N LYS A 231 -16.45 15.94 -19.00
CA LYS A 231 -17.77 15.42 -19.37
C LYS A 231 -18.18 15.80 -20.80
N ARG A 232 -17.76 16.99 -21.26
CA ARG A 232 -17.99 17.41 -22.64
C ARG A 232 -16.99 16.75 -23.58
N ALA A 233 -15.70 16.82 -23.25
CA ALA A 233 -14.56 16.42 -24.07
C ALA A 233 -14.42 14.91 -24.31
N ILE A 234 -14.93 14.04 -23.44
CA ILE A 234 -14.80 12.60 -23.55
C ILE A 234 -16.18 11.98 -23.71
N GLU A 235 -16.34 11.19 -24.77
CA GLU A 235 -17.57 10.45 -25.03
C GLU A 235 -17.83 9.40 -23.94
N ASN A 236 -19.10 9.22 -23.57
CA ASN A 236 -19.50 8.23 -22.56
C ASN A 236 -19.07 6.79 -22.92
N SER A 237 -18.93 6.49 -24.21
CA SER A 237 -18.45 5.21 -24.75
C SER A 237 -17.05 4.83 -24.24
N PHE A 238 -16.22 5.82 -23.89
CA PHE A 238 -14.89 5.59 -23.31
C PHE A 238 -14.96 4.91 -21.93
N TYR A 239 -15.99 5.19 -21.13
CA TYR A 239 -16.24 4.57 -19.83
C TYR A 239 -16.95 3.21 -20.00
N SER A 240 -16.36 2.36 -20.84
CA SER A 240 -16.91 1.06 -21.21
C SER A 240 -16.82 0.02 -20.10
N ASN A 241 -17.52 -1.10 -20.30
CA ASN A 241 -17.37 -2.28 -19.44
C ASN A 241 -15.93 -2.83 -19.45
N ASP A 242 -15.20 -2.69 -20.56
CA ASP A 242 -13.79 -3.12 -20.64
C ASP A 242 -12.90 -2.25 -19.76
N LEU A 243 -13.11 -0.93 -19.72
CA LEU A 243 -12.38 -0.05 -18.79
C LEU A 243 -12.70 -0.41 -17.34
N THR A 244 -13.97 -0.67 -17.04
CA THR A 244 -14.41 -1.11 -15.72
C THR A 244 -13.71 -2.42 -15.32
N LYS A 245 -13.71 -3.41 -16.22
CA LYS A 245 -13.04 -4.70 -16.00
C LYS A 245 -11.54 -4.52 -15.78
N LEU A 246 -10.88 -3.71 -16.60
CA LEU A 246 -9.46 -3.38 -16.46
C LEU A 246 -9.14 -2.78 -15.08
N ILE A 247 -9.92 -1.79 -14.64
CA ILE A 247 -9.74 -1.15 -13.32
C ILE A 247 -9.92 -2.18 -12.19
N LEU A 248 -10.98 -2.99 -12.25
CA LEU A 248 -11.25 -4.00 -11.21
C LEU A 248 -10.21 -5.13 -11.21
N THR A 249 -9.70 -5.54 -12.37
CA THR A 249 -8.59 -6.50 -12.42
C THR A 249 -7.30 -5.89 -11.87
N CYS A 250 -7.02 -4.59 -12.08
CA CYS A 250 -5.91 -3.91 -11.41
C CYS A 250 -6.07 -3.89 -9.88
N VAL A 251 -7.31 -3.83 -9.38
CA VAL A 251 -7.62 -3.86 -7.94
C VAL A 251 -7.44 -5.26 -7.36
N PHE A 252 -8.02 -6.28 -7.99
CA PHE A 252 -8.13 -7.62 -7.41
C PHE A 252 -7.07 -8.62 -7.85
N ASN A 253 -6.56 -8.52 -9.08
CA ASN A 253 -5.62 -9.48 -9.66
C ASN A 253 -4.68 -8.84 -10.70
N PRO A 254 -3.81 -7.89 -10.31
CA PRO A 254 -2.98 -7.17 -11.28
C PRO A 254 -1.96 -8.06 -12.01
N THR A 255 -1.56 -9.20 -11.44
CA THR A 255 -0.72 -10.21 -12.12
C THR A 255 -1.37 -10.79 -13.37
N GLN A 256 -2.71 -10.88 -13.41
CA GLN A 256 -3.44 -11.33 -14.61
C GLN A 256 -3.20 -10.42 -15.83
N ILE A 257 -2.90 -9.15 -15.58
CA ILE A 257 -2.61 -8.17 -16.64
C ILE A 257 -1.10 -8.10 -16.93
N GLY A 258 -0.26 -8.76 -16.13
CA GLY A 258 1.19 -8.77 -16.29
C GLY A 258 1.96 -7.83 -15.35
N PHE A 259 1.31 -7.28 -14.30
CA PHE A 259 2.04 -6.55 -13.26
C PHE A 259 2.84 -7.54 -12.40
N ASP A 260 4.13 -7.28 -12.24
CA ASP A 260 4.96 -7.98 -11.27
C ASP A 260 4.75 -7.41 -9.85
N ILE A 261 3.94 -8.08 -9.04
CA ILE A 261 3.65 -7.69 -7.65
C ILE A 261 4.86 -7.99 -6.72
N ASN A 262 5.81 -8.81 -7.16
CA ASN A 262 7.04 -9.04 -6.39
C ASN A 262 7.98 -7.84 -6.47
N ASN A 263 7.84 -6.99 -7.49
CA ASN A 263 8.50 -5.71 -7.56
C ASN A 263 7.95 -4.75 -6.50
N GLU A 264 8.81 -4.36 -5.55
CA GLU A 264 8.43 -3.51 -4.41
C GLU A 264 7.87 -2.14 -4.84
N GLU A 265 8.42 -1.56 -5.92
CA GLU A 265 7.96 -0.27 -6.43
C GLU A 265 6.52 -0.37 -6.95
N ILE A 266 6.20 -1.44 -7.69
CA ILE A 266 4.87 -1.68 -8.23
C ILE A 266 3.89 -1.97 -7.08
N ASN A 267 4.25 -2.86 -6.16
CA ASN A 267 3.41 -3.25 -5.02
C ASN A 267 3.06 -2.08 -4.10
N LYS A 268 3.94 -1.08 -4.02
CA LYS A 268 3.71 0.16 -3.25
C LYS A 268 2.92 1.20 -4.05
N LYS A 269 3.37 1.54 -5.27
CA LYS A 269 2.83 2.69 -6.02
C LYS A 269 1.53 2.38 -6.76
N LEU A 270 1.29 1.15 -7.21
CA LEU A 270 0.08 0.82 -7.98
C LEU A 270 -1.21 1.01 -7.13
N PRO A 271 -1.30 0.49 -5.88
CA PRO A 271 -2.47 0.72 -5.04
C PRO A 271 -2.74 2.20 -4.75
N GLU A 272 -1.71 3.01 -4.53
CA GLU A 272 -1.84 4.47 -4.32
C GLU A 272 -2.46 5.18 -5.53
N ARG A 273 -2.04 4.79 -6.74
CA ARG A 273 -2.58 5.33 -8.00
C ARG A 273 -4.03 4.93 -8.22
N ILE A 274 -4.35 3.66 -7.98
CA ILE A 274 -5.73 3.16 -8.08
C ILE A 274 -6.62 3.89 -7.06
N LEU A 275 -6.17 4.07 -5.82
CA LEU A 275 -6.91 4.81 -4.80
C LEU A 275 -7.19 6.26 -5.24
N SER A 276 -6.19 6.95 -5.80
CA SER A 276 -6.35 8.31 -6.32
C SER A 276 -7.36 8.37 -7.46
N LEU A 277 -7.29 7.42 -8.40
CA LEU A 277 -8.25 7.29 -9.50
C LEU A 277 -9.66 7.08 -8.98
N LEU A 278 -9.88 6.08 -8.11
CA LEU A 278 -11.21 5.76 -7.62
C LEU A 278 -11.81 6.89 -6.78
N LYS A 279 -11.00 7.61 -5.98
CA LYS A 279 -11.44 8.83 -5.29
C LYS A 279 -11.87 9.92 -6.27
N SER A 280 -11.08 10.15 -7.33
CA SER A 280 -11.42 11.12 -8.37
C SER A 280 -12.73 10.75 -9.09
N MET A 281 -12.87 9.48 -9.51
CA MET A 281 -14.06 8.99 -10.18
C MET A 281 -15.30 9.06 -9.28
N THR A 282 -15.22 8.57 -8.04
CA THR A 282 -16.37 8.62 -7.10
C THR A 282 -16.81 10.03 -6.74
N THR A 283 -15.89 11.00 -6.80
CA THR A 283 -16.19 12.41 -6.46
C THR A 283 -16.72 13.19 -7.66
N HIS A 284 -16.26 12.91 -8.87
CA HIS A 284 -16.48 13.78 -10.02
C HIS A 284 -17.23 13.13 -11.19
N LEU A 285 -17.18 11.80 -11.34
CA LEU A 285 -17.81 11.10 -12.44
C LEU A 285 -19.33 11.09 -12.24
N PRO A 286 -20.16 11.39 -13.27
CA PRO A 286 -21.60 11.28 -13.17
C PRO A 286 -22.05 9.87 -12.76
N GLU A 287 -23.07 9.80 -11.90
CA GLU A 287 -23.53 8.53 -11.32
C GLU A 287 -23.85 7.46 -12.39
N GLN A 288 -24.43 7.87 -13.53
CA GLN A 288 -24.74 6.97 -14.65
C GLN A 288 -23.51 6.22 -15.19
N LEU A 289 -22.33 6.86 -15.18
CA LEU A 289 -21.07 6.28 -15.65
C LEU A 289 -20.32 5.53 -14.53
N LEU A 290 -20.59 5.87 -13.27
CA LEU A 290 -20.02 5.20 -12.09
C LEU A 290 -20.73 3.88 -11.76
N GLN A 291 -22.03 3.79 -12.06
CA GLN A 291 -22.86 2.62 -11.75
C GLN A 291 -22.34 1.29 -12.33
N PRO A 292 -21.86 1.19 -13.58
CA PRO A 292 -21.25 -0.05 -14.08
C PRO A 292 -20.05 -0.50 -13.25
N LEU A 293 -19.20 0.42 -12.81
CA LEU A 293 -18.06 0.11 -11.94
C LEU A 293 -18.52 -0.46 -10.59
N ARG A 294 -19.56 0.14 -9.99
CA ARG A 294 -20.14 -0.33 -8.73
C ARG A 294 -20.78 -1.71 -8.90
N SER A 295 -21.63 -1.88 -9.90
CA SER A 295 -22.34 -3.14 -10.17
C SER A 295 -21.38 -4.29 -10.46
N ASN A 296 -20.37 -4.07 -11.30
CA ASN A 296 -19.39 -5.10 -11.62
C ASN A 296 -18.52 -5.45 -10.40
N ALA A 297 -18.15 -4.47 -9.56
CA ALA A 297 -17.44 -4.74 -8.32
C ALA A 297 -18.25 -5.64 -7.37
N VAL A 298 -19.55 -5.36 -7.23
CA VAL A 298 -20.46 -6.20 -6.43
C VAL A 298 -20.57 -7.58 -7.05
N GLU A 299 -20.83 -7.69 -8.36
CA GLU A 299 -20.96 -8.98 -9.05
C GLU A 299 -19.72 -9.88 -8.89
N MET A 300 -18.52 -9.31 -9.05
CA MET A 300 -17.26 -10.06 -8.91
C MET A 300 -16.98 -10.53 -7.47
N THR A 301 -17.64 -9.95 -6.46
CA THR A 301 -17.42 -10.26 -5.03
C THR A 301 -18.58 -10.97 -4.35
N LYS A 302 -19.71 -11.19 -5.05
CA LYS A 302 -20.85 -12.02 -4.60
C LYS A 302 -20.44 -13.47 -4.34
N SER A 303 -21.34 -14.29 -3.79
CA SER A 303 -21.08 -15.69 -3.44
C SER A 303 -20.47 -16.51 -4.58
N ASP A 304 -20.90 -16.29 -5.83
CA ASP A 304 -20.41 -17.05 -6.99
C ASP A 304 -19.34 -16.27 -7.76
N GLY A 305 -18.92 -15.13 -7.22
CA GLY A 305 -17.98 -14.20 -7.84
C GLY A 305 -16.54 -14.73 -7.82
N ILE A 306 -15.79 -14.39 -8.86
CA ILE A 306 -14.39 -14.81 -9.06
C ILE A 306 -13.47 -14.29 -7.94
N TYR A 307 -13.82 -13.17 -7.31
CA TYR A 307 -13.07 -12.55 -6.21
C TYR A 307 -13.80 -12.68 -4.87
N ASN A 308 -14.67 -13.68 -4.74
CA ASN A 308 -15.24 -14.03 -3.45
C ASN A 308 -14.16 -14.61 -2.53
N LEU A 309 -13.92 -13.95 -1.41
CA LEU A 309 -12.87 -14.34 -0.48
C LEU A 309 -13.15 -15.69 0.21
N LYS A 310 -14.42 -16.04 0.43
CA LYS A 310 -14.80 -17.32 1.03
C LYS A 310 -14.52 -18.47 0.06
N ASN A 311 -14.94 -18.33 -1.20
CA ASN A 311 -14.63 -19.32 -2.23
C ASN A 311 -13.12 -19.49 -2.41
N GLU A 312 -12.37 -18.39 -2.43
CA GLU A 312 -10.91 -18.44 -2.55
C GLU A 312 -10.26 -19.24 -1.40
N LEU A 313 -10.77 -19.09 -0.18
CA LEU A 313 -10.29 -19.86 0.97
C LEU A 313 -10.75 -21.30 0.96
N GLU A 314 -11.89 -21.61 0.35
CA GLU A 314 -12.41 -22.98 0.24
C GLU A 314 -11.62 -23.82 -0.79
N MET A 315 -10.96 -23.19 -1.77
CA MET A 315 -10.08 -23.83 -2.75
C MET A 315 -9.01 -24.73 -2.10
N ASN A 316 -8.64 -25.81 -2.79
CA ASN A 316 -7.57 -26.72 -2.40
C ASN A 316 -6.59 -26.94 -3.58
N PRO A 317 -5.34 -26.43 -3.54
CA PRO A 317 -4.79 -25.51 -2.52
C PRO A 317 -5.33 -24.07 -2.66
N VAL A 318 -5.31 -23.32 -1.56
CA VAL A 318 -5.65 -21.87 -1.52
C VAL A 318 -4.58 -21.06 -2.26
N ARG A 319 -4.96 -20.07 -3.07
CA ARG A 319 -4.00 -19.20 -3.77
C ARG A 319 -3.71 -17.96 -2.93
N TRP A 320 -2.79 -18.10 -1.98
CA TRP A 320 -2.40 -17.00 -1.08
C TRP A 320 -1.96 -15.70 -1.77
N PRO A 321 -1.24 -15.73 -2.91
CA PRO A 321 -0.92 -14.50 -3.64
C PRO A 321 -2.17 -13.76 -4.16
N LEU A 322 -3.20 -14.49 -4.59
CA LEU A 322 -4.47 -13.90 -5.01
C LEU A 322 -5.30 -13.46 -3.79
N THR A 323 -5.28 -14.22 -2.71
CA THR A 323 -5.91 -13.84 -1.43
C THR A 323 -5.37 -12.49 -0.93
N PHE A 324 -4.05 -12.28 -1.04
CA PHE A 324 -3.39 -11.01 -0.71
C PHE A 324 -3.98 -9.83 -1.50
N THR A 325 -4.10 -9.97 -2.82
CA THR A 325 -4.60 -8.89 -3.69
C THR A 325 -6.10 -8.68 -3.55
N ILE A 326 -6.89 -9.75 -3.47
CA ILE A 326 -8.34 -9.67 -3.23
C ILE A 326 -8.62 -8.90 -1.96
N THR A 327 -7.94 -9.27 -0.87
CA THR A 327 -8.17 -8.67 0.44
C THR A 327 -7.88 -7.18 0.46
N ARG A 328 -6.73 -6.76 -0.11
CA ARG A 328 -6.39 -5.34 -0.24
C ARG A 328 -7.37 -4.60 -1.15
N GLY A 329 -7.81 -5.25 -2.23
CA GLY A 329 -8.78 -4.72 -3.17
C GLY A 329 -10.15 -4.47 -2.53
N LEU A 330 -10.66 -5.42 -1.75
CA LEU A 330 -11.91 -5.28 -0.99
C LEU A 330 -11.84 -4.07 -0.04
N ARG A 331 -10.77 -3.98 0.77
CA ARG A 331 -10.55 -2.83 1.66
C ARG A 331 -10.54 -1.52 0.90
N LEU A 332 -9.78 -1.45 -0.20
CA LEU A 332 -9.68 -0.25 -1.03
C LEU A 332 -11.05 0.19 -1.56
N LEU A 333 -11.87 -0.74 -2.06
CA LEU A 333 -13.22 -0.46 -2.59
C LEU A 333 -14.21 -0.04 -1.49
N HIS A 334 -14.10 -0.58 -0.28
CA HIS A 334 -14.88 -0.12 0.87
C HIS A 334 -14.50 1.31 1.28
N ASP A 335 -13.20 1.62 1.32
CA ASP A 335 -12.70 2.94 1.73
C ASP A 335 -13.17 4.06 0.77
N VAL A 336 -13.34 3.76 -0.52
CA VAL A 336 -13.90 4.69 -1.52
C VAL A 336 -15.42 4.56 -1.73
N ARG A 337 -16.10 3.74 -0.91
CA ARG A 337 -17.56 3.52 -0.95
C ARG A 337 -18.08 2.99 -2.30
N LEU A 338 -17.26 2.25 -3.03
CA LEU A 338 -17.71 1.47 -4.20
C LEU A 338 -18.28 0.11 -3.80
N LEU A 339 -17.90 -0.41 -2.64
CA LEU A 339 -18.54 -1.56 -2.02
C LEU A 339 -19.01 -1.20 -0.61
N THR A 340 -20.21 -1.64 -0.23
CA THR A 340 -20.65 -1.62 1.17
C THR A 340 -20.06 -2.81 1.90
N LYS A 341 -19.73 -2.63 3.18
CA LYS A 341 -19.37 -3.77 4.03
C LYS A 341 -20.52 -4.81 4.04
N PRO A 342 -20.23 -6.09 4.30
CA PRO A 342 -21.25 -7.12 4.46
C PRO A 342 -22.30 -6.73 5.52
N SER A 343 -23.53 -7.21 5.40
CA SER A 343 -24.63 -6.87 6.33
C SER A 343 -24.32 -7.19 7.79
N GLN A 344 -23.59 -8.28 8.04
CA GLN A 344 -23.09 -8.68 9.36
C GLN A 344 -21.56 -8.80 9.31
N PRO A 345 -20.84 -7.67 9.37
CA PRO A 345 -19.40 -7.65 9.10
C PRO A 345 -18.60 -8.39 10.18
N GLU A 346 -19.00 -8.31 11.46
CA GLU A 346 -18.35 -9.03 12.56
C GLU A 346 -18.48 -10.57 12.41
N GLN A 347 -19.67 -11.05 12.04
CA GLN A 347 -19.91 -12.48 11.84
C GLN A 347 -19.14 -13.00 10.63
N TYR A 348 -19.13 -12.25 9.53
CA TYR A 348 -18.33 -12.60 8.35
C TYR A 348 -16.83 -12.63 8.67
N ALA A 349 -16.34 -11.67 9.47
CA ALA A 349 -14.95 -11.64 9.93
C ALA A 349 -14.61 -12.89 10.77
N LYS A 350 -15.51 -13.30 11.66
CA LYS A 350 -15.36 -14.53 12.45
C LYS A 350 -15.29 -15.77 11.57
N GLU A 351 -16.18 -15.91 10.58
CA GLU A 351 -16.14 -17.02 9.62
C GLU A 351 -14.79 -17.06 8.88
N LEU A 352 -14.34 -15.93 8.31
CA LEU A 352 -13.05 -15.84 7.62
C LEU A 352 -11.87 -16.21 8.53
N TRP A 353 -11.87 -15.75 9.77
CA TRP A 353 -10.86 -16.10 10.77
C TRP A 353 -10.81 -17.61 11.01
N THR A 354 -11.96 -18.23 11.24
CA THR A 354 -12.04 -19.68 11.49
C THR A 354 -11.62 -20.51 10.27
N THR A 355 -12.04 -20.11 9.06
CA THR A 355 -11.64 -20.78 7.81
C THR A 355 -10.15 -20.64 7.55
N MET A 356 -9.58 -19.44 7.76
CA MET A 356 -8.15 -19.21 7.64
C MET A 356 -7.37 -20.14 8.57
N LEU A 357 -7.75 -20.22 9.85
CA LEU A 357 -7.09 -21.09 10.81
C LEU A 357 -7.19 -22.58 10.43
N ALA A 358 -8.35 -23.04 9.97
CA ALA A 358 -8.54 -24.43 9.53
C ALA A 358 -7.67 -24.79 8.31
N LYS A 359 -7.35 -23.81 7.45
CA LYS A 359 -6.42 -23.99 6.32
C LYS A 359 -4.96 -23.91 6.74
N MET A 360 -4.65 -23.17 7.81
CA MET A 360 -3.29 -23.05 8.35
C MET A 360 -2.88 -24.27 9.18
N ILE A 361 -3.82 -24.81 9.96
CA ILE A 361 -3.58 -25.78 11.01
C ILE A 361 -4.43 -27.02 10.72
N THR A 362 -3.79 -28.14 10.44
CA THR A 362 -4.46 -29.44 10.37
C THR A 362 -4.22 -30.21 11.67
N HIS A 363 -5.27 -30.85 12.19
CA HIS A 363 -5.14 -31.73 13.34
C HIS A 363 -4.51 -33.06 12.90
N GLY A 364 -3.46 -33.50 13.59
CA GLY A 364 -2.88 -34.82 13.38
C GLY A 364 -3.80 -35.92 13.92
N GLU A 365 -3.45 -37.18 13.68
CA GLU A 365 -4.21 -38.35 14.16
C GLU A 365 -4.35 -38.39 15.69
N ASP A 366 -3.43 -37.73 16.42
CA ASP A 366 -3.52 -37.46 17.86
C ASP A 366 -4.08 -36.05 18.09
N PHE A 367 -5.17 -35.91 18.85
CA PHE A 367 -5.84 -34.63 19.17
C PHE A 367 -4.92 -33.55 19.78
N ASP A 368 -3.78 -33.95 20.37
CA ASP A 368 -2.76 -33.06 20.93
C ASP A 368 -1.76 -32.50 19.91
N ARG A 369 -1.80 -32.97 18.65
CA ARG A 369 -0.82 -32.66 17.61
C ARG A 369 -1.44 -31.85 16.48
N ALA A 370 -0.77 -30.76 16.10
CA ALA A 370 -1.14 -29.90 14.99
C ALA A 370 -0.01 -29.84 13.94
N ASN A 371 -0.35 -29.96 12.66
CA ASN A 371 0.57 -29.77 11.54
C ASN A 371 0.35 -28.38 10.93
N ILE A 372 1.43 -27.63 10.72
CA ILE A 372 1.39 -26.38 9.94
C ILE A 372 1.59 -26.75 8.48
N VAL A 373 0.65 -26.38 7.63
CA VAL A 373 0.67 -26.72 6.19
C VAL A 373 1.39 -25.66 5.35
N LEU A 374 1.69 -24.49 5.90
CA LEU A 374 2.02 -23.30 5.11
C LEU A 374 3.51 -22.99 5.04
N THR A 375 3.96 -22.69 3.82
CA THR A 375 5.30 -22.19 3.48
C THR A 375 5.43 -20.68 3.77
N ILE A 376 6.67 -20.19 3.82
CA ILE A 376 7.00 -18.75 4.01
C ILE A 376 6.30 -17.86 2.97
N ASP A 377 6.08 -18.36 1.76
CA ASP A 377 5.45 -17.62 0.64
C ASP A 377 4.00 -17.20 0.94
N ASN A 378 3.33 -17.87 1.87
CA ASN A 378 1.92 -17.63 2.20
C ASN A 378 1.73 -16.51 3.24
N GLN A 379 2.80 -16.10 3.92
CA GLN A 379 2.76 -15.16 5.04
C GLN A 379 2.07 -13.84 4.67
N ARG A 380 2.36 -13.29 3.49
CA ARG A 380 1.78 -12.01 3.04
C ARG A 380 0.26 -12.10 2.88
N GLY A 381 -0.24 -13.20 2.31
CA GLY A 381 -1.68 -13.44 2.12
C GLY A 381 -2.42 -13.56 3.45
N LEU A 382 -1.86 -14.33 4.39
CA LEU A 382 -2.40 -14.49 5.74
C LEU A 382 -2.45 -13.17 6.51
N GLN A 383 -1.35 -12.42 6.48
CA GLN A 383 -1.25 -11.13 7.16
C GLN A 383 -2.26 -10.12 6.62
N ALA A 384 -2.37 -10.00 5.29
CA ALA A 384 -3.37 -9.14 4.67
C ALA A 384 -4.79 -9.57 5.00
N LEU A 385 -5.09 -10.88 4.97
CA LEU A 385 -6.39 -11.43 5.36
C LEU A 385 -6.73 -11.07 6.80
N PHE A 386 -5.79 -11.21 7.73
CA PHE A 386 -6.01 -10.85 9.12
C PHE A 386 -6.21 -9.34 9.31
N ASP A 387 -5.45 -8.49 8.62
CA ASP A 387 -5.67 -7.03 8.59
C ASP A 387 -7.09 -6.66 8.12
N TYR A 388 -7.64 -7.41 7.16
CA TYR A 388 -9.00 -7.19 6.67
C TYR A 388 -10.07 -7.71 7.62
N ILE A 389 -9.85 -8.86 8.26
CA ILE A 389 -10.72 -9.38 9.33
C ILE A 389 -10.82 -8.35 10.47
N ILE A 390 -9.69 -7.73 10.85
CA ILE A 390 -9.65 -6.61 11.81
C ILE A 390 -10.45 -5.41 11.29
N TYR A 391 -10.26 -5.02 10.02
CA TYR A 391 -10.99 -3.92 9.39
C TYR A 391 -12.52 -4.12 9.36
N LEU A 392 -12.98 -5.37 9.27
CA LEU A 392 -14.39 -5.73 9.35
C LEU A 392 -14.95 -5.63 10.78
N GLY A 393 -14.09 -5.54 11.80
CA GLY A 393 -14.48 -5.33 13.18
C GLY A 393 -14.56 -6.61 14.01
N ILE A 394 -13.76 -7.64 13.73
CA ILE A 394 -13.67 -8.79 14.63
C ILE A 394 -13.32 -8.32 16.06
N LYS A 395 -13.83 -9.00 17.07
CA LYS A 395 -13.56 -8.69 18.49
C LYS A 395 -12.41 -9.54 19.03
N PRO A 396 -11.58 -9.03 19.97
CA PRO A 396 -10.49 -9.81 20.56
C PRO A 396 -10.93 -11.14 21.17
N ASN A 397 -12.13 -11.21 21.76
CA ASN A 397 -12.69 -12.43 22.34
C ASN A 397 -12.84 -13.59 21.33
N GLU A 398 -12.97 -13.28 20.03
CA GLU A 398 -13.08 -14.30 18.99
C GLU A 398 -11.71 -14.79 18.49
N VAL A 399 -10.64 -14.04 18.77
CA VAL A 399 -9.30 -14.25 18.20
C VAL A 399 -8.33 -14.77 19.26
N LEU A 400 -8.28 -14.12 20.44
CA LEU A 400 -7.33 -14.42 21.51
C LEU A 400 -7.37 -15.84 22.06
N PRO A 401 -8.52 -16.53 22.18
CA PRO A 401 -8.55 -17.92 22.63
C PRO A 401 -7.68 -18.87 21.78
N TYR A 402 -7.41 -18.53 20.52
CA TYR A 402 -6.51 -19.31 19.65
C TYR A 402 -5.02 -19.09 19.97
N PHE A 403 -4.66 -17.92 20.50
CA PHE A 403 -3.30 -17.60 20.94
C PHE A 403 -2.94 -18.25 22.27
N PHE A 404 -3.95 -18.57 23.08
CA PHE A 404 -3.79 -19.25 24.36
C PHE A 404 -3.85 -20.78 24.26
N ARG A 405 -3.77 -21.37 23.05
CA ARG A 405 -3.81 -22.83 22.86
C ARG A 405 -2.46 -23.48 23.10
N SER A 406 -2.44 -24.50 23.94
CA SER A 406 -1.27 -25.32 24.29
C SER A 406 -0.89 -26.39 23.26
N ASN A 407 -1.70 -26.59 22.20
CA ASN A 407 -1.47 -27.64 21.21
C ASN A 407 -0.05 -27.53 20.62
N ARG A 408 0.65 -28.66 20.60
CA ARG A 408 2.04 -28.73 20.13
C ARG A 408 2.09 -28.88 18.61
N ILE A 409 3.06 -28.21 18.02
CA ILE A 409 3.36 -28.25 16.59
C ILE A 409 4.67 -29.00 16.38
N HIS A 410 4.67 -29.95 15.45
CA HIS A 410 5.92 -30.46 14.89
C HIS A 410 6.45 -29.44 13.88
N SER A 411 7.54 -28.76 14.24
CA SER A 411 8.38 -28.03 13.30
C SER A 411 9.74 -28.69 13.25
N ASP A 412 10.40 -28.71 12.09
CA ASP A 412 11.76 -29.21 11.92
C ASP A 412 12.79 -28.52 12.86
N SER A 413 12.41 -27.38 13.45
CA SER A 413 13.21 -26.55 14.37
C SER A 413 12.91 -26.74 15.87
N GLY A 414 12.03 -27.67 16.25
CA GLY A 414 11.70 -27.98 17.65
C GLY A 414 10.21 -27.82 18.01
N MET A 415 9.89 -28.12 19.27
CA MET A 415 8.53 -28.11 19.83
C MET A 415 8.05 -26.67 20.06
N ALA A 416 7.18 -26.16 19.19
CA ALA A 416 6.49 -24.87 19.38
C ALA A 416 4.99 -25.10 19.66
N THR A 417 4.31 -24.13 20.27
CA THR A 417 2.85 -24.16 20.43
C THR A 417 2.17 -23.42 19.27
N VAL A 418 0.91 -23.75 19.01
CA VAL A 418 0.07 -23.00 18.06
C VAL A 418 0.03 -21.51 18.39
N GLY A 419 -0.12 -21.16 19.67
CA GLY A 419 -0.12 -19.77 20.12
C GLY A 419 1.17 -19.02 19.75
N THR A 420 2.34 -19.62 20.03
CA THR A 420 3.64 -19.01 19.71
C THR A 420 3.86 -18.84 18.21
N TYR A 421 3.38 -19.77 17.38
CA TYR A 421 3.47 -19.66 15.93
C TYR A 421 2.59 -18.52 15.39
N LEU A 422 1.32 -18.48 15.80
CA LEU A 422 0.39 -17.41 15.38
C LEU A 422 0.91 -16.03 15.80
N LEU A 423 1.47 -15.92 17.01
CA LEU A 423 2.04 -14.67 17.52
C LEU A 423 3.25 -14.22 16.69
N THR A 424 4.10 -15.16 16.27
CA THR A 424 5.24 -14.87 15.40
C THR A 424 4.77 -14.40 14.02
N LEU A 425 3.72 -15.03 13.47
CA LEU A 425 3.19 -14.73 12.16
C LEU A 425 2.47 -13.37 12.09
N PHE A 426 1.67 -13.05 13.11
CA PHE A 426 0.79 -11.87 13.16
C PHE A 426 1.25 -10.80 14.15
N LYS A 427 2.53 -10.82 14.55
CA LYS A 427 3.09 -9.89 15.56
C LYS A 427 2.70 -8.43 15.34
N HIS A 428 2.80 -7.95 14.09
CA HIS A 428 2.52 -6.55 13.76
C HIS A 428 1.02 -6.26 13.80
N GLN A 429 0.22 -7.12 13.16
CA GLN A 429 -1.24 -7.00 13.12
C GLN A 429 -1.85 -6.99 14.52
N ILE A 430 -1.44 -7.93 15.38
CA ILE A 430 -1.94 -8.05 16.76
C ILE A 430 -1.53 -6.85 17.59
N THR A 431 -0.26 -6.45 17.55
CA THR A 431 0.23 -5.36 18.40
C THR A 431 -0.48 -4.05 18.06
N ASN A 432 -0.63 -3.74 16.77
CA ASN A 432 -1.34 -2.54 16.32
C ASN A 432 -2.84 -2.60 16.66
N TRP A 433 -3.48 -3.73 16.40
CA TRP A 433 -4.91 -3.91 16.65
C TRP A 433 -5.27 -3.84 18.14
N LEU A 434 -4.51 -4.53 18.99
CA LEU A 434 -4.73 -4.50 20.44
C LEU A 434 -4.46 -3.11 21.02
N GLY A 435 -3.50 -2.36 20.46
CA GLY A 435 -3.25 -0.97 20.85
C GLY A 435 -4.49 -0.09 20.64
N THR A 436 -5.24 -0.31 19.57
CA THR A 436 -6.49 0.42 19.31
C THR A 436 -7.68 -0.01 20.18
N THR A 437 -7.51 -1.02 21.04
CA THR A 437 -8.60 -1.60 21.85
C THR A 437 -8.29 -1.49 23.35
N PRO A 438 -8.47 -0.32 24.00
CA PRO A 438 -7.99 -0.04 25.35
C PRO A 438 -8.52 -0.99 26.44
N HIS A 439 -9.71 -1.60 26.26
CA HIS A 439 -10.28 -2.56 27.22
C HIS A 439 -9.96 -4.02 26.90
N PHE A 440 -9.05 -4.32 25.96
CA PHE A 440 -8.88 -5.70 25.51
C PHE A 440 -8.36 -6.62 26.62
N ILE A 441 -7.44 -6.15 27.47
CA ILE A 441 -6.83 -6.99 28.52
C ILE A 441 -7.91 -7.37 29.54
N ILE A 442 -8.67 -6.38 29.99
CA ILE A 442 -9.69 -6.51 31.03
C ILE A 442 -10.86 -7.39 30.58
N ASN A 443 -11.34 -7.19 29.34
CA ASN A 443 -12.56 -7.86 28.87
C ASN A 443 -12.36 -9.24 28.26
N ASN A 444 -11.11 -9.64 27.99
CA ASN A 444 -10.80 -10.85 27.22
C ASN A 444 -9.87 -11.81 27.97
N ILE A 445 -9.20 -11.37 29.04
CA ILE A 445 -8.61 -12.25 30.04
C ILE A 445 -9.75 -12.65 30.99
N GLY A 446 -10.44 -13.75 30.67
CA GLY A 446 -11.46 -14.32 31.55
C GLY A 446 -10.89 -14.85 32.86
N GLU A 447 -11.67 -15.64 33.60
CA GLU A 447 -11.19 -16.33 34.79
C GLU A 447 -10.04 -17.29 34.44
N ILE A 448 -8.85 -17.01 34.97
CA ILE A 448 -7.69 -17.90 34.87
C ILE A 448 -7.86 -19.01 35.93
N LYS A 449 -8.00 -20.27 35.49
CA LYS A 449 -8.30 -21.40 36.38
C LYS A 449 -7.09 -22.28 36.66
N THR A 450 -6.12 -22.30 35.74
CA THR A 450 -4.92 -23.14 35.85
C THR A 450 -3.63 -22.32 35.75
N VAL A 451 -2.53 -22.87 36.30
CA VAL A 451 -1.20 -22.27 36.20
C VAL A 451 -0.74 -22.20 34.74
N ASP A 452 -1.06 -23.21 33.92
CA ASP A 452 -0.68 -23.25 32.51
C ASP A 452 -1.42 -22.19 31.66
N GLU A 453 -2.71 -21.98 31.89
CA GLU A 453 -3.47 -20.87 31.28
C GLU A 453 -2.84 -19.52 31.65
N CYS A 454 -2.50 -19.35 32.93
CA CYS A 454 -1.84 -18.13 33.42
C CYS A 454 -0.50 -17.90 32.72
N ARG A 455 0.32 -18.96 32.58
CA ARG A 455 1.61 -18.92 31.89
C ARG A 455 1.47 -18.49 30.43
N LEU A 456 0.49 -19.04 29.72
CA LEU A 456 0.26 -18.71 28.30
C LEU A 456 -0.17 -17.26 28.12
N ILE A 457 -1.09 -16.77 28.96
CA ILE A 457 -1.56 -15.39 28.92
C ILE A 457 -0.43 -14.42 29.24
N VAL A 458 0.33 -14.65 30.32
CA VAL A 458 1.44 -13.77 30.69
C VAL A 458 2.57 -13.81 29.66
N SER A 459 2.87 -14.97 29.07
CA SER A 459 3.83 -15.08 27.97
C SER A 459 3.40 -14.28 26.73
N PHE A 460 2.12 -14.38 26.36
CA PHE A 460 1.54 -13.58 25.28
C PHE A 460 1.64 -12.07 25.57
N LEU A 461 1.21 -11.62 26.76
CA LEU A 461 1.27 -10.21 27.16
C LEU A 461 2.70 -9.68 27.19
N THR A 462 3.64 -10.47 27.72
CA THR A 462 5.06 -10.11 27.75
C THR A 462 5.62 -9.92 26.35
N THR A 463 5.24 -10.78 25.41
CA THR A 463 5.67 -10.67 24.01
C THR A 463 5.06 -9.45 23.32
N VAL A 464 3.77 -9.18 23.54
CA VAL A 464 3.10 -7.97 23.00
C VAL A 464 3.73 -6.70 23.57
N LEU A 465 4.02 -6.66 24.86
CA LEU A 465 4.75 -5.53 25.48
C LEU A 465 6.16 -5.38 24.93
N ASP A 466 6.89 -6.47 24.70
CA ASP A 466 8.22 -6.40 24.11
C ASP A 466 8.17 -5.80 22.70
N LEU A 467 7.19 -6.20 21.88
CA LEU A 467 6.96 -5.62 20.55
C LEU A 467 6.58 -4.14 20.64
N CYS A 468 5.65 -3.80 21.53
CA CYS A 468 5.24 -2.42 21.80
C CYS A 468 6.45 -1.57 22.24
N SER A 469 7.32 -2.08 23.11
CA SER A 469 8.47 -1.34 23.62
C SER A 469 9.50 -1.00 22.54
N ARG A 470 9.59 -1.83 21.48
CA ARG A 470 10.52 -1.69 20.36
C ARG A 470 10.01 -0.73 19.28
N ASP A 471 8.70 -0.58 19.15
CA ASP A 471 8.05 0.31 18.18
C ASP A 471 7.76 1.67 18.81
N LYS A 472 8.43 2.72 18.32
CA LYS A 472 8.33 4.07 18.89
C LYS A 472 6.91 4.62 18.79
N ASP A 473 6.23 4.41 17.67
CA ASP A 473 4.93 5.02 17.41
C ASP A 473 3.85 4.32 18.25
N ILE A 474 3.87 2.99 18.29
CA ILE A 474 2.96 2.20 19.15
C ILE A 474 3.19 2.51 20.62
N ARG A 475 4.46 2.58 21.07
CA ARG A 475 4.79 2.90 22.46
C ARG A 475 4.26 4.26 22.87
N GLN A 476 4.44 5.28 22.04
CA GLN A 476 3.96 6.63 22.31
C GLN A 476 2.44 6.72 22.32
N GLN A 477 1.78 6.03 21.40
CA GLN A 477 0.33 6.13 21.22
C GLN A 477 -0.45 5.27 22.22
N TYR A 478 0.02 4.05 22.52
CA TYR A 478 -0.74 3.05 23.26
C TYR A 478 -0.01 2.44 24.46
N GLY A 479 1.29 2.71 24.63
CA GLY A 479 2.12 2.07 25.65
C GLY A 479 1.54 2.19 27.07
N ARG A 480 1.10 3.39 27.45
CA ARG A 480 0.47 3.64 28.77
C ARG A 480 -0.81 2.82 28.96
N GLN A 481 -1.65 2.71 27.94
CA GLN A 481 -2.91 1.95 28.00
C GLN A 481 -2.66 0.44 28.14
N PHE A 482 -1.65 -0.09 27.45
CA PHE A 482 -1.24 -1.48 27.62
C PHE A 482 -0.79 -1.76 29.06
N VAL A 483 0.05 -0.89 29.62
CA VAL A 483 0.56 -1.04 30.98
C VAL A 483 -0.58 -0.94 32.01
N ASP A 484 -1.49 0.01 31.85
CA ASP A 484 -2.68 0.19 32.69
C ASP A 484 -3.57 -1.06 32.72
N GLY A 485 -3.90 -1.60 31.54
CA GLY A 485 -4.70 -2.82 31.43
C GLY A 485 -4.02 -4.04 32.07
N ILE A 486 -2.70 -4.16 31.95
CA ILE A 486 -1.93 -5.25 32.58
C ILE A 486 -1.95 -5.13 34.10
N TYR A 487 -1.76 -3.92 34.64
CA TYR A 487 -1.87 -3.72 36.08
C TYR A 487 -3.27 -4.01 36.59
N THR A 488 -4.31 -3.62 35.85
CA THR A 488 -5.70 -3.93 36.21
C THR A 488 -5.93 -5.45 36.34
N CYS A 489 -5.31 -6.26 35.46
CA CYS A 489 -5.40 -7.72 35.51
C CYS A 489 -4.38 -8.38 36.45
N TRP A 490 -3.51 -7.61 37.13
CA TRP A 490 -2.44 -8.16 37.98
C TRP A 490 -2.92 -9.16 39.06
N PRO A 491 -4.07 -8.94 39.72
CA PRO A 491 -4.62 -9.90 40.68
C PRO A 491 -4.90 -11.29 40.09
N LEU A 492 -5.09 -11.41 38.78
CA LEU A 492 -5.31 -12.70 38.10
C LEU A 492 -4.02 -13.52 38.00
N PHE A 493 -2.84 -12.90 38.12
CA PHE A 493 -1.54 -13.55 37.94
C PHE A 493 -0.97 -14.18 39.22
N VAL A 494 -1.77 -14.24 40.31
CA VAL A 494 -1.40 -14.84 41.60
C VAL A 494 -0.83 -16.26 41.47
N LEU A 495 -1.40 -17.05 40.56
CA LEU A 495 -1.00 -18.44 40.33
C LEU A 495 0.48 -18.58 39.89
N LEU A 496 1.05 -17.57 39.21
CA LEU A 496 2.44 -17.65 38.74
C LEU A 496 3.45 -17.27 39.80
N TYR A 497 3.26 -16.14 40.48
CA TYR A 497 4.26 -15.71 41.49
C TYR A 497 4.21 -16.54 42.77
N ARG A 498 3.12 -17.31 43.00
CA ARG A 498 3.03 -18.33 44.06
C ARG A 498 3.43 -19.74 43.61
N SER A 499 3.75 -19.93 42.32
CA SER A 499 4.20 -21.22 41.79
C SER A 499 5.52 -21.66 42.45
N THR A 500 5.72 -22.97 42.59
CA THR A 500 7.01 -23.52 43.03
C THR A 500 8.06 -23.47 41.91
N ASN A 501 7.65 -23.27 40.66
CA ASN A 501 8.55 -23.19 39.53
C ASN A 501 9.19 -21.81 39.42
N ILE A 502 10.54 -21.77 39.37
CA ILE A 502 11.31 -20.54 39.22
C ILE A 502 11.02 -19.86 37.87
N ASP A 503 10.75 -20.62 36.81
CA ASP A 503 10.46 -20.08 35.47
C ASP A 503 9.15 -19.27 35.46
N ASP A 504 8.14 -19.68 36.23
CA ASP A 504 6.88 -18.95 36.37
C ASP A 504 7.09 -17.61 37.08
N LYS A 505 7.94 -17.60 38.12
CA LYS A 505 8.35 -16.38 38.83
C LYS A 505 9.23 -15.47 37.98
N LEU A 506 10.07 -16.04 37.11
CA LEU A 506 10.86 -15.26 36.15
C LEU A 506 9.98 -14.64 35.06
N LEU A 507 8.93 -15.34 34.64
CA LEU A 507 8.00 -14.85 33.63
C LEU A 507 7.23 -13.63 34.13
N ILE A 508 6.67 -13.68 35.34
CA ILE A 508 5.96 -12.53 35.92
C ILE A 508 6.91 -11.36 36.24
N LEU A 509 8.14 -11.64 36.66
CA LEU A 509 9.18 -10.62 36.83
C LEU A 509 9.51 -9.95 35.49
N THR A 510 9.62 -10.72 34.41
CA THR A 510 9.87 -10.19 33.06
C THR A 510 8.74 -9.30 32.60
N LEU A 511 7.48 -9.69 32.85
CA LEU A 511 6.31 -8.86 32.58
C LEU A 511 6.42 -7.51 33.30
N LEU A 512 6.74 -7.53 34.60
CA LEU A 512 6.90 -6.32 35.42
C LEU A 512 8.03 -5.40 34.91
N THR A 513 9.18 -5.99 34.54
CA THR A 513 10.28 -5.23 33.94
C THR A 513 9.84 -4.54 32.65
N LYS A 514 9.09 -5.24 31.79
CA LYS A 514 8.59 -4.68 30.52
C LYS A 514 7.58 -3.55 30.75
N THR A 515 6.72 -3.65 31.77
CA THR A 515 5.81 -2.55 32.11
C THR A 515 6.56 -1.30 32.56
N PHE A 516 7.61 -1.44 33.37
CA PHE A 516 8.44 -0.30 33.80
C PHE A 516 9.24 0.33 32.66
N ILE A 517 9.71 -0.47 31.69
CA ILE A 517 10.41 0.06 30.50
C ILE A 517 9.51 0.98 29.66
N ILE A 518 8.20 0.70 29.62
CA ILE A 518 7.25 1.51 28.84
C ILE A 518 6.80 2.74 29.63
N ASP A 519 6.34 2.55 30.86
CA ASP A 519 5.92 3.64 31.74
C ASP A 519 6.26 3.29 33.20
N SER A 520 7.39 3.82 33.66
CA SER A 520 7.89 3.56 35.01
C SER A 520 7.08 4.23 36.12
N ARG A 521 6.32 5.29 35.80
CA ARG A 521 5.57 6.06 36.80
C ARG A 521 4.14 5.61 36.94
N LEU A 522 3.58 4.91 35.95
CA LEU A 522 2.16 4.54 35.97
C LEU A 522 1.78 3.68 37.18
N LEU A 523 2.63 2.72 37.57
CA LEU A 523 2.33 1.81 38.69
C LEU A 523 2.06 2.55 39.99
N ILE A 524 2.85 3.61 40.22
CA ILE A 524 2.87 4.38 41.45
C ILE A 524 1.50 5.03 41.74
N ALA A 525 0.87 5.57 40.70
CA ALA A 525 -0.46 6.16 40.76
C ALA A 525 -1.60 5.14 40.58
N HIS A 526 -1.30 3.88 40.25
CA HIS A 526 -2.31 2.88 39.92
C HIS A 526 -2.99 2.30 41.18
N GLU A 527 -4.23 1.82 41.03
CA GLU A 527 -5.00 1.21 42.13
C GLU A 527 -4.37 -0.10 42.63
N GLN A 528 -3.74 -0.83 41.69
CA GLN A 528 -3.13 -2.14 41.94
C GLN A 528 -1.69 -2.06 42.49
N PHE A 529 -1.21 -0.87 42.88
CA PHE A 529 0.11 -0.68 43.48
C PHE A 529 0.38 -1.64 44.64
N ASP A 530 -0.58 -1.78 45.56
CA ASP A 530 -0.47 -2.63 46.75
C ASP A 530 -0.30 -4.12 46.39
N HIS A 531 -0.99 -4.59 45.34
CA HIS A 531 -0.87 -5.99 44.90
C HIS A 531 0.48 -6.27 44.24
N VAL A 532 0.98 -5.36 43.41
CA VAL A 532 2.28 -5.50 42.73
C VAL A 532 3.44 -5.40 43.74
N SER A 533 3.37 -4.44 44.66
CA SER A 533 4.38 -4.23 45.70
C SER A 533 4.45 -5.41 46.68
N GLN A 534 3.32 -5.96 47.11
CA GLN A 534 3.29 -7.18 47.94
C GLN A 534 3.91 -8.37 47.21
N MET A 535 3.62 -8.55 45.92
CA MET A 535 4.26 -9.58 45.11
C MET A 535 5.78 -9.39 45.07
N TYR A 536 6.25 -8.17 44.81
CA TYR A 536 7.68 -7.83 44.80
C TYR A 536 8.38 -8.18 46.12
N LEU A 537 7.82 -7.74 47.26
CA LEU A 537 8.37 -8.02 48.58
C LEU A 537 8.36 -9.51 48.90
N SER A 538 7.29 -10.23 48.54
CA SER A 538 7.18 -11.68 48.76
C SER A 538 8.24 -12.47 48.00
N LEU A 539 8.58 -12.06 46.77
CA LEU A 539 9.67 -12.67 46.00
C LEU A 539 11.05 -12.34 46.58
N LEU A 540 11.21 -11.16 47.18
CA LEU A 540 12.50 -10.75 47.75
C LEU A 540 12.90 -11.60 48.97
N ILE A 541 11.93 -11.96 49.82
CA ILE A 541 12.13 -12.78 51.03
C ILE A 541 11.98 -14.28 50.79
N ASP A 542 11.65 -14.70 49.57
CA ASP A 542 11.54 -16.12 49.24
C ASP A 542 12.92 -16.79 49.34
N LYS A 543 13.04 -17.75 50.26
CA LYS A 543 14.28 -18.51 50.51
C LYS A 543 14.59 -19.52 49.41
N GLN A 544 13.62 -19.87 48.57
CA GLN A 544 13.80 -20.83 47.48
C GLN A 544 14.45 -20.18 46.24
N LEU A 545 14.51 -18.85 46.18
CA LEU A 545 15.05 -18.10 45.05
C LEU A 545 16.55 -17.81 45.24
N ASN A 546 17.33 -18.13 44.21
CA ASN A 546 18.78 -17.93 44.22
C ASN A 546 19.17 -16.45 44.13
N LEU A 547 20.44 -16.15 44.44
CA LEU A 547 20.97 -14.79 44.41
C LEU A 547 20.81 -14.12 43.04
N THR A 548 21.01 -14.87 41.94
CA THR A 548 20.84 -14.35 40.58
C THR A 548 19.44 -13.81 40.30
N PHE A 549 18.40 -14.52 40.76
CA PHE A 549 17.02 -14.05 40.67
C PHE A 549 16.84 -12.77 41.50
N LYS A 550 17.32 -12.78 42.75
CA LYS A 550 17.22 -11.64 43.66
C LYS A 550 17.94 -10.40 43.13
N THR A 551 19.09 -10.55 42.47
CA THR A 551 19.77 -9.44 41.79
C THR A 551 18.88 -8.82 40.71
N ARG A 552 18.25 -9.63 39.85
CA ARG A 552 17.30 -9.13 38.82
C ARG A 552 16.07 -8.44 39.42
N LEU A 553 15.60 -8.91 40.57
CA LEU A 553 14.50 -8.29 41.30
C LEU A 553 14.94 -6.93 41.89
N LEU A 554 16.15 -6.83 42.42
CA LEU A 554 16.73 -5.59 42.95
C LEU A 554 17.00 -4.55 41.85
N ASP A 555 17.26 -4.97 40.60
CA ASP A 555 17.36 -4.05 39.46
C ASP A 555 16.08 -3.22 39.24
N LEU A 556 14.92 -3.70 39.73
CA LEU A 556 13.65 -2.97 39.67
C LEU A 556 13.41 -2.03 40.85
N LEU A 557 14.21 -2.13 41.91
CA LEU A 557 14.07 -1.30 43.12
C LEU A 557 14.02 0.21 42.82
N PRO A 558 14.81 0.77 41.88
CA PRO A 558 14.76 2.20 41.57
C PRO A 558 13.37 2.70 41.12
N PHE A 559 12.57 1.85 40.46
CA PHE A 559 11.22 2.20 40.01
C PHE A 559 10.22 2.27 41.16
N PHE A 560 10.47 1.52 42.24
CA PHE A 560 9.71 1.64 43.48
C PHE A 560 10.27 2.75 44.37
N ALA A 561 11.58 3.01 44.34
CA ALA A 561 12.21 4.05 45.15
C ALA A 561 11.90 5.47 44.65
N SER A 562 11.46 5.66 43.41
CA SER A 562 11.03 6.98 42.92
C SER A 562 9.77 7.53 43.60
N LEU A 563 9.09 6.74 44.44
CA LEU A 563 7.96 7.14 45.28
C LEU A 563 8.26 8.34 46.20
N ASP A 564 9.49 8.48 46.68
CA ASP A 564 9.87 9.56 47.61
C ASP A 564 9.91 10.94 46.94
N THR A 565 9.93 10.98 45.60
CA THR A 565 10.10 12.22 44.83
C THR A 565 8.82 12.77 44.19
N ASP A 566 7.71 12.04 44.23
CA ASP A 566 6.51 12.36 43.45
C ASP A 566 5.44 13.01 44.35
N GLU A 567 5.34 14.35 44.35
CA GLU A 567 4.50 15.14 45.28
C GLU A 567 2.99 14.80 45.23
N ASP A 568 2.51 14.23 44.11
CA ASP A 568 1.08 13.97 43.87
C ASP A 568 0.52 12.68 44.51
N LEU A 569 1.33 11.88 45.22
CA LEU A 569 0.88 10.64 45.87
C LEU A 569 0.43 10.87 47.32
N SER A 570 -0.57 10.09 47.76
CA SER A 570 -1.00 10.11 49.16
C SER A 570 0.16 9.74 50.11
N GLU A 571 0.39 10.62 51.09
CA GLU A 571 1.45 10.49 52.11
C GLU A 571 1.36 9.13 52.84
N ASP A 572 0.14 8.63 53.06
CA ASP A 572 -0.14 7.32 53.63
C ASP A 572 0.42 6.15 52.83
N ARG A 573 0.36 6.20 51.49
CA ARG A 573 0.85 5.11 50.62
C ARG A 573 2.38 5.08 50.63
N ARG A 574 3.04 6.23 50.62
CA ARG A 574 4.50 6.32 50.71
C ARG A 574 5.01 5.76 52.02
N LYS A 575 4.39 6.17 53.13
CA LYS A 575 4.75 5.69 54.47
C LYS A 575 4.56 4.18 54.60
N LYS A 576 3.43 3.65 54.14
CA LYS A 576 3.14 2.21 54.13
C LYS A 576 4.18 1.41 53.34
N TRP A 577 4.52 1.84 52.12
CA TRP A 577 5.56 1.19 51.32
C TRP A 577 6.93 1.23 51.99
N SER A 578 7.33 2.38 52.53
CA SER A 578 8.59 2.53 53.25
C SER A 578 8.68 1.59 54.45
N ASP A 579 7.63 1.55 55.28
CA ASP A 579 7.55 0.65 56.44
C ASP A 579 7.63 -0.83 56.03
N ASP A 580 6.89 -1.23 54.99
CA ASP A 580 6.87 -2.60 54.49
C ASP A 580 8.21 -3.00 53.85
N LEU A 581 8.86 -2.10 53.11
CA LEU A 581 10.19 -2.34 52.55
C LEU A 581 11.24 -2.46 53.67
N CYS A 582 11.24 -1.58 54.66
CA CYS A 582 12.16 -1.63 55.80
C CYS A 582 12.01 -2.95 56.58
N ARG A 583 10.77 -3.37 56.89
CA ARG A 583 10.52 -4.67 57.52
C ARG A 583 11.05 -5.83 56.67
N THR A 584 10.81 -5.78 55.37
CA THR A 584 11.26 -6.79 54.42
C THR A 584 12.78 -6.89 54.39
N LEU A 585 13.50 -5.76 54.36
CA LEU A 585 14.96 -5.70 54.39
C LEU A 585 15.55 -6.23 55.70
N HIS A 586 14.88 -6.03 56.84
CA HIS A 586 15.30 -6.64 58.10
C HIS A 586 15.16 -8.17 58.10
N THR A 587 14.21 -8.72 57.32
CA THR A 587 14.07 -10.16 57.11
C THR A 587 14.91 -10.70 55.95
N PHE A 588 15.52 -9.82 55.15
CA PHE A 588 16.36 -10.18 54.02
C PHE A 588 17.74 -10.63 54.53
N THR A 589 17.83 -11.89 54.92
CA THR A 589 19.10 -12.54 55.20
C THR A 589 19.61 -13.16 53.90
N ALA A 590 20.74 -12.65 53.39
CA ALA A 590 21.49 -13.35 52.35
C ALA A 590 22.19 -14.55 53.02
N ASP A 591 21.67 -15.75 52.77
CA ASP A 591 22.48 -16.98 52.86
C ASP A 591 23.25 -17.15 51.55
#